data_AF-A0A7S7T6R8-F1
#
_entry.id   AF-A0A7S7T6R8-F1
#
_cell.length_a   1.000
_cell.length_b   1.000
_cell.length_c   1.000
_cell.angle_alpha   90.00
_cell.angle_beta   90.00
_cell.angle_gamma   90.00
#
_symmetry.space_group_name_H-M   'P 1'
#
loop_
_entity.id
_entity.type
_entity.pdbx_description
1 polymer ?
#
loop_
_entity_poly.entity_id
_entity_poly.type
_entity_poly.pdbx_seq_one_letter_code
_entity_poly.pdbx_strand_id
1 'polypeptide(L)'
;MNKASDSGTGPRAFPVGPYSALMVFQEGDRLRVVADDVTALELRLRDRVDHLEVLNASKDSQLAARAVSASAEALFAWWPGADRIVLGLADGASLARELMDSGLAFMSEGQLVLLSELVMQRRDNWLVHPERPPFPQLHVLTDGRRHPRRAAKPTGKVYSRFIPWLSQVVSFRVAALENDLHLLHRWMNDPRVDAFWNEAGDLDKHRRYLAGILADPHMLPLIGCFGDEPFGYFELYWAKENRIAPFYDAGDYDRGWHVVVGEDAFRGRRYISAWLPSLMHYMFLDDCRTQRIVGEPAAAHSQQLRNLERSGFAKIKNFDFPHKRATLVMLLRERFFADRLWLPAAAGPAVSS
;
A
#
# COMPACT_ATOMS: atom_id res chain seq x y z
N MET A 1 -28.99 -1.32 10.00
CA MET A 1 -29.41 -0.85 11.33
C MET A 1 -28.15 -0.58 12.14
N ASN A 2 -27.78 0.69 12.24
CA ASN A 2 -26.55 1.14 12.91
C ASN A 2 -26.72 1.00 14.43
N LYS A 3 -25.85 0.20 15.05
CA LYS A 3 -25.33 0.50 16.39
C LYS A 3 -23.96 1.13 16.22
N ALA A 4 -23.97 2.38 15.76
CA ALA A 4 -22.98 3.34 16.21
C ALA A 4 -23.63 4.02 17.42
N SER A 5 -23.55 3.36 18.56
CA SER A 5 -23.92 3.93 19.85
C SER A 5 -22.76 3.70 20.80
N ASP A 6 -22.29 4.81 21.36
CA ASP A 6 -21.54 4.95 22.60
C ASP A 6 -20.02 4.71 22.61
N SER A 7 -19.33 5.87 22.66
CA SER A 7 -18.37 6.22 23.71
C SER A 7 -17.26 5.21 24.00
N GLY A 8 -16.34 5.06 23.05
CA GLY A 8 -14.97 4.66 23.41
C GLY A 8 -14.27 5.83 24.11
N THR A 9 -14.54 6.06 25.38
CA THR A 9 -13.81 7.00 26.28
C THR A 9 -12.50 6.42 26.79
N GLY A 10 -12.02 5.33 26.19
CA GLY A 10 -10.70 4.76 26.44
C GLY A 10 -9.66 5.32 25.47
N PRO A 11 -8.38 5.31 25.86
CA PRO A 11 -7.28 5.70 24.98
C PRO A 11 -7.31 4.86 23.69
N ARG A 12 -7.22 5.51 22.52
CA ARG A 12 -6.98 4.83 21.25
C ARG A 12 -5.49 4.79 20.98
N ALA A 13 -4.99 3.67 20.49
CA ALA A 13 -3.61 3.53 20.03
C ALA A 13 -3.59 3.19 18.54
N PHE A 14 -2.68 3.81 17.81
CA PHE A 14 -2.47 3.57 16.40
C PHE A 14 -0.97 3.43 16.11
N PRO A 15 -0.48 2.22 15.81
CA PRO A 15 0.90 2.04 15.37
C PRO A 15 1.07 2.57 13.95
N VAL A 16 2.13 3.36 13.75
CA VAL A 16 2.53 3.92 12.45
C VAL A 16 3.97 3.54 12.15
N GLY A 17 4.27 3.36 10.88
CA GLY A 17 5.63 3.09 10.42
C GLY A 17 5.94 1.60 10.28
N PRO A 18 7.01 1.28 9.52
CA PRO A 18 7.62 -0.03 9.60
C PRO A 18 7.99 -0.37 11.04
N TYR A 19 7.62 -1.57 11.46
CA TYR A 19 7.88 -2.10 12.81
C TYR A 19 7.24 -1.28 13.95
N SER A 20 6.18 -0.51 13.67
CA SER A 20 5.51 0.34 14.66
C SER A 20 6.45 1.36 15.31
N ALA A 21 7.36 1.94 14.50
CA ALA A 21 8.33 2.93 14.95
C ALA A 21 7.70 4.16 15.64
N LEU A 22 6.43 4.45 15.36
CA LEU A 22 5.66 5.49 16.02
C LEU A 22 4.37 4.92 16.58
N MET A 23 3.97 5.40 17.76
CA MET A 23 2.68 5.11 18.36
C MET A 23 1.91 6.41 18.57
N VAL A 24 0.73 6.51 17.97
CA VAL A 24 -0.20 7.63 18.19
C VAL A 24 -1.23 7.22 19.23
N PHE A 25 -1.27 7.95 20.33
CA PHE A 25 -2.26 7.80 21.38
C PHE A 25 -3.27 8.95 21.31
N GLN A 26 -4.56 8.65 21.43
CA GLN A 26 -5.60 9.66 21.60
C GLN A 26 -6.32 9.46 22.93
N GLU A 27 -6.34 10.49 23.76
CA GLU A 27 -7.08 10.58 25.02
C GLU A 27 -7.93 11.85 25.01
N GLY A 28 -9.24 11.70 24.84
CA GLY A 28 -10.14 12.85 24.67
C GLY A 28 -9.77 13.71 23.45
N ASP A 29 -9.45 14.98 23.70
CA ASP A 29 -9.02 15.96 22.69
C ASP A 29 -7.50 15.99 22.48
N ARG A 30 -6.72 15.22 23.23
CA ARG A 30 -5.26 15.20 23.11
C ARG A 30 -4.79 14.05 22.26
N LEU A 31 -3.80 14.32 21.40
CA LEU A 31 -2.98 13.27 20.80
C LEU A 31 -1.55 13.38 21.29
N ARG A 32 -0.91 12.23 21.47
CA ARG A 32 0.51 12.11 21.78
C ARG A 32 1.14 11.10 20.84
N VAL A 33 2.23 11.50 20.20
CA VAL A 33 3.02 10.61 19.34
C VAL A 33 4.31 10.24 20.07
N VAL A 34 4.56 8.95 20.20
CA VAL A 34 5.75 8.41 20.86
C VAL A 34 6.62 7.70 19.83
N ALA A 35 7.92 7.98 19.87
CA ALA A 35 8.98 7.31 19.12
C ALA A 35 10.02 6.80 20.12
N ASP A 36 10.30 5.50 20.16
CA ASP A 36 11.30 4.91 21.07
C ASP A 36 11.19 5.42 22.52
N ASP A 37 9.98 5.36 23.10
CA ASP A 37 9.62 5.86 24.44
C ASP A 37 9.76 7.38 24.67
N VAL A 38 10.15 8.14 23.64
CA VAL A 38 10.22 9.61 23.68
C VAL A 38 8.97 10.21 23.05
N THR A 39 8.34 11.17 23.73
CA THR A 39 7.26 11.96 23.13
C THR A 39 7.80 12.86 22.03
N ALA A 40 7.48 12.55 20.78
CA ALA A 40 7.90 13.30 19.60
C ALA A 40 6.99 14.48 19.29
N LEU A 41 5.71 14.39 19.67
CA LEU A 41 4.69 15.40 19.35
C LEU A 41 3.50 15.30 20.31
N GLU A 42 2.97 16.45 20.72
CA GLU A 42 1.70 16.57 21.43
C GLU A 42 0.80 17.54 20.67
N LEU A 43 -0.45 17.13 20.45
CA LEU A 43 -1.45 17.88 19.70
C LEU A 43 -2.75 18.00 20.52
N ARG A 44 -3.54 19.02 20.20
CA ARG A 44 -4.93 19.15 20.64
C ARG A 44 -5.86 19.24 19.44
N LEU A 45 -6.91 18.43 19.44
CA LEU A 45 -8.06 18.54 18.54
C LEU A 45 -8.94 19.72 18.98
N ARG A 46 -9.22 20.66 18.08
CA ARG A 46 -10.02 21.86 18.35
C ARG A 46 -11.32 21.85 17.57
N ASP A 47 -12.45 22.23 18.20
CA ASP A 47 -13.78 22.56 17.66
C ASP A 47 -14.43 21.61 16.63
N ARG A 48 -13.69 21.19 15.59
CA ARG A 48 -14.00 20.22 14.55
C ARG A 48 -12.86 19.19 14.44
N VAL A 49 -13.20 17.95 14.07
CA VAL A 49 -12.22 16.85 13.91
C VAL A 49 -11.10 17.11 12.87
N ASP A 50 -11.17 18.22 12.13
CA ASP A 50 -10.20 18.63 11.12
C ASP A 50 -9.17 19.66 11.61
N HIS A 51 -9.24 20.19 12.83
CA HIS A 51 -8.24 21.16 13.33
C HIS A 51 -7.35 20.55 14.42
N LEU A 52 -6.04 20.58 14.17
CA LEU A 52 -5.01 20.16 15.12
C LEU A 52 -4.13 21.34 15.51
N GLU A 53 -4.02 21.60 16.81
CA GLU A 53 -3.06 22.55 17.37
C GLU A 53 -1.84 21.79 17.90
N VAL A 54 -0.64 22.10 17.40
CA VAL A 54 0.62 21.59 17.96
C VAL A 54 0.91 22.30 19.27
N LEU A 55 1.02 21.53 20.34
CA LEU A 55 1.28 22.01 21.69
C LEU A 55 2.77 21.93 22.02
N ASN A 56 3.39 20.84 21.60
CA ASN A 56 4.78 20.54 21.80
C ASN A 56 5.27 19.64 20.66
N ALA A 57 6.49 19.85 20.19
CA ALA A 57 7.11 19.07 19.13
C ALA A 57 8.59 18.85 19.44
N SER A 58 9.13 17.74 18.96
CA SER A 58 10.57 17.48 19.00
C SER A 58 11.36 18.64 18.38
N LYS A 59 12.53 18.93 18.94
CA LYS A 59 13.48 19.89 18.35
C LYS A 59 14.10 19.40 17.04
N ASP A 60 14.08 18.08 16.82
CA ASP A 60 14.36 17.48 15.53
C ASP A 60 13.15 17.66 14.62
N SER A 61 13.28 18.54 13.61
CA SER A 61 12.20 18.88 12.69
C SER A 61 11.75 17.68 11.85
N GLN A 62 12.66 16.75 11.51
CA GLN A 62 12.32 15.56 10.74
C GLN A 62 11.50 14.59 11.57
N LEU A 63 11.89 14.36 12.83
CA LEU A 63 11.10 13.55 13.76
C LEU A 63 9.73 14.18 14.02
N ALA A 64 9.66 15.50 14.20
CA ALA A 64 8.41 16.22 14.37
C ALA A 64 7.50 16.10 13.13
N ALA A 65 8.05 16.25 11.91
CA ALA A 65 7.30 16.09 10.67
C ALA A 65 6.77 14.65 10.48
N ARG A 66 7.58 13.64 10.81
CA ARG A 66 7.15 12.23 10.84
C ARG A 66 6.02 12.01 11.86
N ALA A 67 6.10 12.64 13.03
CA ALA A 67 5.06 12.55 14.05
C ALA A 67 3.74 13.23 13.62
N VAL A 68 3.82 14.36 12.91
CA VAL A 68 2.65 15.01 12.29
C VAL A 68 2.03 14.09 11.24
N SER A 69 2.84 13.50 10.36
CA SER A 69 2.40 12.49 9.37
C SER A 69 1.66 11.33 10.03
N ALA A 70 2.22 10.78 11.11
CA ALA A 70 1.64 9.67 11.85
C ALA A 70 0.28 10.04 12.48
N SER A 71 0.19 11.25 13.04
CA SER A 71 -1.07 11.76 13.59
C SER A 71 -2.12 11.91 12.49
N ALA A 72 -1.75 12.45 11.33
CA ALA A 72 -2.67 12.59 10.20
C ALA A 72 -3.16 11.22 9.69
N GLU A 73 -2.27 10.22 9.57
CA GLU A 73 -2.66 8.84 9.22
C GLU A 73 -3.67 8.26 10.22
N ALA A 74 -3.39 8.38 11.52
CA ALA A 74 -4.29 7.89 12.56
C ALA A 74 -5.68 8.56 12.49
N LEU A 75 -5.72 9.88 12.26
CA LEU A 75 -6.97 10.62 12.19
C LEU A 75 -7.78 10.30 10.92
N PHE A 76 -7.15 10.22 9.75
CA PHE A 76 -7.85 9.81 8.53
C PHE A 76 -8.37 8.37 8.61
N ALA A 77 -7.71 7.52 9.40
CA ALA A 77 -8.18 6.19 9.69
C ALA A 77 -9.35 6.15 10.69
N TRP A 78 -9.32 6.95 11.75
CA TRP A 78 -10.41 7.04 12.73
C TRP A 78 -11.63 7.81 12.20
N TRP A 79 -11.40 8.74 11.28
CA TRP A 79 -12.43 9.57 10.63
C TRP A 79 -12.31 9.52 9.11
N PRO A 80 -12.74 8.40 8.48
CA PRO A 80 -12.67 8.22 7.02
C PRO A 80 -13.35 9.30 6.17
N GLY A 81 -14.27 10.07 6.77
CA GLY A 81 -14.94 11.19 6.10
C GLY A 81 -14.03 12.41 5.91
N ALA A 82 -13.02 12.61 6.76
CA ALA A 82 -12.09 13.72 6.65
C ALA A 82 -11.20 13.56 5.42
N ASP A 83 -11.11 14.60 4.61
CA ASP A 83 -10.24 14.68 3.43
C ASP A 83 -9.02 15.58 3.67
N ARG A 84 -9.12 16.49 4.66
CA ARG A 84 -8.09 17.42 5.08
C ARG A 84 -7.99 17.59 6.60
N ILE A 85 -6.84 18.08 7.05
CA ILE A 85 -6.56 18.53 8.42
C ILE A 85 -5.88 19.90 8.35
N VAL A 86 -6.35 20.86 9.13
CA VAL A 86 -5.72 22.15 9.37
C VAL A 86 -4.79 22.04 10.57
N LEU A 87 -3.53 22.43 10.40
CA LEU A 87 -2.51 22.40 11.44
C LEU A 87 -2.20 23.81 11.94
N GLY A 88 -2.57 24.08 13.19
CA GLY A 88 -2.16 25.25 13.95
C GLY A 88 -0.78 25.06 14.58
N LEU A 89 0.12 25.98 14.29
CA LEU A 89 1.47 26.03 14.86
C LEU A 89 1.63 27.36 15.62
N ALA A 90 1.87 27.30 16.94
CA ALA A 90 2.04 28.51 17.75
C ALA A 90 3.39 29.21 17.46
N ASP A 91 4.50 28.46 17.47
CA ASP A 91 5.86 28.96 17.17
C ASP A 91 6.67 27.87 16.44
N GLY A 92 6.47 27.76 15.12
CA GLY A 92 6.92 26.58 14.37
C GLY A 92 7.37 26.83 12.93
N ALA A 93 7.96 27.99 12.61
CA ALA A 93 8.34 28.32 11.23
C ALA A 93 9.27 27.27 10.58
N SER A 94 10.16 26.65 11.35
CA SER A 94 11.03 25.55 10.87
C SER A 94 10.23 24.28 10.57
N LEU A 95 9.32 23.88 11.46
CA LEU A 95 8.44 22.73 11.25
C LEU A 95 7.48 22.97 10.08
N ALA A 96 6.88 24.16 9.98
CA ALA A 96 6.03 24.53 8.84
C ALA A 96 6.80 24.39 7.52
N ARG A 97 8.04 24.88 7.48
CA ARG A 97 8.91 24.73 6.31
C ARG A 97 9.21 23.26 6.01
N GLU A 98 9.61 22.46 6.99
CA GLU A 98 9.86 21.03 6.81
C GLU A 98 8.61 20.28 6.28
N LEU A 99 7.42 20.60 6.81
CA LEU A 99 6.16 20.01 6.36
C LEU A 99 5.84 20.38 4.90
N MET A 100 6.14 21.61 4.48
CA MET A 100 5.96 22.06 3.10
C MET A 100 7.01 21.50 2.15
N ASP A 101 8.29 21.52 2.53
CA ASP A 101 9.40 21.03 1.73
C ASP A 101 9.30 19.51 1.50
N SER A 102 8.77 18.78 2.49
CA SER A 102 8.48 17.34 2.37
C SER A 102 7.16 17.02 1.65
N GLY A 103 6.39 18.03 1.23
CA GLY A 103 5.11 17.87 0.53
C GLY A 103 3.96 17.33 1.38
N LEU A 104 4.11 17.32 2.71
CA LEU A 104 3.08 16.85 3.66
C LEU A 104 1.99 17.88 3.89
N ALA A 105 2.33 19.16 3.80
CA ALA A 105 1.41 20.26 3.97
C ALA A 105 1.63 21.35 2.92
N PHE A 106 0.62 22.19 2.72
CA PHE A 106 0.74 23.42 1.95
C PHE A 106 -0.10 24.53 2.58
N MET A 107 0.15 25.77 2.16
CA MET A 107 -0.63 26.92 2.61
C MET A 107 -1.90 27.06 1.77
N SER A 108 -3.06 27.11 2.43
CA SER A 108 -4.36 27.39 1.84
C SER A 108 -5.08 28.42 2.70
N GLU A 109 -5.49 29.55 2.10
CA GLU A 109 -6.22 30.61 2.81
C GLU A 109 -5.52 31.08 4.11
N GLY A 110 -4.18 31.10 4.12
CA GLY A 110 -3.39 31.49 5.29
C GLY A 110 -3.26 30.42 6.37
N GLN A 111 -3.79 29.21 6.15
CA GLN A 111 -3.68 28.07 7.05
C GLN A 111 -2.77 26.98 6.47
N LEU A 112 -2.07 26.27 7.34
CA LEU A 112 -1.28 25.09 6.95
C LEU A 112 -2.20 23.87 6.89
N VAL A 113 -2.30 23.23 5.73
CA VAL A 113 -3.27 22.16 5.45
C VAL A 113 -2.56 20.88 5.03
N LEU A 114 -2.97 19.76 5.61
CA LEU A 114 -2.61 18.42 5.21
C LEU A 114 -3.79 17.80 4.47
N LEU A 115 -3.56 17.24 3.28
CA LEU A 115 -4.55 16.43 2.59
C LEU A 115 -4.26 14.96 2.80
N SER A 116 -5.33 14.17 2.92
CA SER A 116 -5.22 12.72 2.99
C SER A 116 -4.42 12.14 1.82
N GLU A 117 -4.59 12.71 0.62
CA GLU A 117 -3.84 12.32 -0.58
C GLU A 117 -2.32 12.54 -0.46
N LEU A 118 -1.91 13.66 0.14
CA LEU A 118 -0.50 14.00 0.31
C LEU A 118 0.15 13.15 1.39
N VAL A 119 -0.56 12.95 2.51
CA VAL A 119 -0.12 12.04 3.57
C VAL A 119 0.13 10.67 2.99
N MET A 120 -0.87 10.10 2.30
CA MET A 120 -0.79 8.75 1.72
C MET A 120 0.20 8.62 0.57
N GLN A 121 0.77 9.71 0.04
CA GLN A 121 1.83 9.62 -0.96
C GLN A 121 3.24 9.72 -0.37
N ARG A 122 3.38 9.98 0.94
CA ARG A 122 4.67 9.89 1.63
C ARG A 122 5.19 8.46 1.63
N ARG A 123 6.49 8.31 1.87
CA ARG A 123 7.14 6.99 1.94
C ARG A 123 7.40 6.55 3.37
N ASP A 124 7.65 7.50 4.26
CA ASP A 124 8.21 7.27 5.60
C ASP A 124 7.32 6.47 6.55
N ASN A 125 6.00 6.53 6.36
CA ASN A 125 5.06 5.80 7.21
C ASN A 125 4.91 4.33 6.81
N TRP A 126 5.32 3.93 5.61
CA TRP A 126 4.98 2.61 5.07
C TRP A 126 6.17 1.83 4.54
N LEU A 127 7.14 2.48 3.89
CA LEU A 127 8.31 1.81 3.35
C LEU A 127 9.37 1.61 4.44
N VAL A 128 10.10 0.50 4.38
CA VAL A 128 11.21 0.21 5.31
C VAL A 128 12.45 1.06 5.01
N HIS A 129 12.66 1.42 3.74
CA HIS A 129 13.77 2.25 3.28
C HIS A 129 13.27 3.48 2.50
N PRO A 130 12.53 4.39 3.14
CA PRO A 130 11.90 5.52 2.48
C PRO A 130 12.91 6.56 1.96
N GLU A 131 14.13 6.57 2.50
CA GLU A 131 15.24 7.46 2.13
C GLU A 131 15.83 7.17 0.75
N ARG A 132 15.62 5.96 0.22
CA ARG A 132 16.22 5.54 -1.06
C ARG A 132 15.59 6.32 -2.21
N PRO A 133 16.32 7.20 -2.93
CA PRO A 133 15.74 7.96 -4.03
C PRO A 133 15.34 7.02 -5.19
N PRO A 134 14.45 7.46 -6.09
CA PRO A 134 14.16 6.73 -7.31
C PRO A 134 15.45 6.45 -8.09
N PHE A 135 15.58 5.22 -8.60
CA PHE A 135 16.78 4.83 -9.33
C PHE A 135 16.96 5.71 -10.59
N PRO A 136 18.18 6.24 -10.86
CA PRO A 136 18.44 7.06 -12.03
C PRO A 136 18.04 6.34 -13.32
N GLN A 137 17.40 7.08 -14.22
CA GLN A 137 16.89 6.50 -15.46
C GLN A 137 18.00 6.32 -16.49
N LEU A 138 18.29 5.05 -16.80
CA LEU A 138 19.16 4.64 -17.90
C LEU A 138 18.38 3.63 -18.75
N HIS A 139 18.11 3.93 -20.01
CA HIS A 139 17.45 2.97 -20.91
C HIS A 139 18.43 1.89 -21.37
N VAL A 140 17.94 0.66 -21.41
CA VAL A 140 18.63 -0.53 -21.91
C VAL A 140 17.75 -1.25 -22.93
N LEU A 141 18.35 -2.19 -23.67
CA LEU A 141 17.64 -3.07 -24.61
C LEU A 141 17.86 -4.52 -24.16
N THR A 142 16.80 -5.18 -23.72
CA THR A 142 16.82 -6.60 -23.30
C THR A 142 15.81 -7.35 -24.16
N ASP A 143 16.22 -8.45 -24.81
CA ASP A 143 15.36 -9.25 -25.69
C ASP A 143 14.55 -8.44 -26.71
N GLY A 144 15.19 -7.43 -27.31
CA GLY A 144 14.58 -6.54 -28.30
C GLY A 144 13.61 -5.49 -27.73
N ARG A 145 13.49 -5.36 -26.40
CA ARG A 145 12.62 -4.38 -25.73
C ARG A 145 13.42 -3.26 -25.09
N ARG A 146 13.11 -2.02 -25.43
CA ARG A 146 13.72 -0.83 -24.81
C ARG A 146 12.94 -0.48 -23.55
N HIS A 147 13.62 -0.43 -22.41
CA HIS A 147 13.02 -0.12 -21.10
C HIS A 147 14.07 0.51 -20.15
N PRO A 148 13.67 1.17 -19.06
CA PRO A 148 14.60 1.60 -18.03
C PRO A 148 15.30 0.41 -17.36
N ARG A 149 16.59 0.57 -17.05
CA ARG A 149 17.32 -0.34 -16.17
C ARG A 149 16.66 -0.33 -14.80
N ARG A 150 16.26 -1.50 -14.32
CA ARG A 150 15.63 -1.67 -13.01
C ARG A 150 16.67 -1.66 -11.90
N ALA A 151 16.28 -1.14 -10.74
CA ALA A 151 17.10 -1.18 -9.54
C ALA A 151 17.32 -2.64 -9.09
N ALA A 152 18.36 -2.87 -8.29
CA ALA A 152 18.49 -4.14 -7.59
C ALA A 152 17.27 -4.37 -6.69
N LYS A 153 16.81 -5.62 -6.60
CA LYS A 153 15.69 -5.98 -5.71
C LYS A 153 16.06 -5.64 -4.27
N PRO A 154 15.12 -5.10 -3.47
CA PRO A 154 15.32 -4.98 -2.03
C PRO A 154 15.40 -6.36 -1.37
N THR A 155 15.72 -6.38 -0.09
CA THR A 155 15.71 -7.59 0.74
C THR A 155 14.87 -7.36 1.98
N GLY A 156 14.35 -8.43 2.58
CA GLY A 156 13.55 -8.34 3.80
C GLY A 156 12.19 -7.65 3.59
N LYS A 157 11.67 -7.04 4.67
CA LYS A 157 10.40 -6.30 4.67
C LYS A 157 10.54 -5.03 3.84
N VAL A 158 9.55 -4.75 2.99
CA VAL A 158 9.55 -3.58 2.09
C VAL A 158 8.42 -2.61 2.41
N TYR A 159 7.34 -3.11 3.00
CA TYR A 159 6.14 -2.34 3.28
C TYR A 159 5.44 -2.86 4.54
N SER A 160 4.85 -1.96 5.33
CA SER A 160 3.85 -2.32 6.32
C SER A 160 2.84 -1.21 6.57
N ARG A 161 1.62 -1.60 6.97
CA ARG A 161 0.55 -0.68 7.30
C ARG A 161 -0.34 -1.28 8.38
N PHE A 162 -0.71 -0.48 9.37
CA PHE A 162 -1.71 -0.88 10.34
C PHE A 162 -3.13 -0.79 9.75
N ILE A 163 -3.93 -1.81 10.00
CA ILE A 163 -5.29 -1.96 9.48
C ILE A 163 -6.27 -1.90 10.66
N PRO A 164 -6.92 -0.75 10.91
CA PRO A 164 -7.71 -0.53 12.12
C PRO A 164 -8.89 -1.48 12.29
N TRP A 165 -9.59 -1.80 11.21
CA TRP A 165 -10.74 -2.72 11.27
C TRP A 165 -10.35 -4.19 11.43
N LEU A 166 -9.06 -4.52 11.34
CA LEU A 166 -8.51 -5.83 11.68
C LEU A 166 -7.74 -5.80 13.00
N SER A 167 -7.38 -4.62 13.52
CA SER A 167 -6.40 -4.46 14.58
C SER A 167 -5.11 -5.24 14.32
N GLN A 168 -4.65 -5.25 13.06
CA GLN A 168 -3.50 -6.01 12.60
C GLN A 168 -2.65 -5.20 11.63
N VAL A 169 -1.35 -5.51 11.59
CA VAL A 169 -0.43 -4.97 10.58
C VAL A 169 -0.43 -5.91 9.37
N VAL A 170 -0.72 -5.37 8.19
CA VAL A 170 -0.39 -6.02 6.93
C VAL A 170 1.02 -5.60 6.51
N SER A 171 1.83 -6.54 6.05
CA SER A 171 3.18 -6.25 5.56
C SER A 171 3.54 -7.10 4.36
N PHE A 172 4.53 -6.65 3.60
CA PHE A 172 5.11 -7.39 2.50
C PHE A 172 6.63 -7.46 2.66
N ARG A 173 7.19 -8.63 2.37
CA ARG A 173 8.64 -8.86 2.36
C ARG A 173 9.05 -9.60 1.11
N VAL A 174 10.27 -9.40 0.64
CA VAL A 174 10.82 -10.16 -0.48
C VAL A 174 10.91 -11.63 -0.09
N ALA A 175 10.46 -12.50 -0.98
CA ALA A 175 10.56 -13.94 -0.79
C ALA A 175 12.05 -14.37 -0.75
N ALA A 176 12.40 -15.27 0.16
CA ALA A 176 13.73 -15.84 0.29
C ALA A 176 13.67 -17.34 -0.01
N LEU A 177 14.55 -17.83 -0.87
CA LEU A 177 14.54 -19.22 -1.33
C LEU A 177 14.67 -20.20 -0.15
N GLU A 178 15.53 -19.87 0.82
CA GLU A 178 15.85 -20.69 1.98
C GLU A 178 14.67 -20.82 2.94
N ASN A 179 13.88 -19.74 3.09
CA ASN A 179 12.83 -19.65 4.10
C ASN A 179 11.43 -19.94 3.54
N ASP A 180 11.18 -19.63 2.28
CA ASP A 180 9.84 -19.62 1.69
C ASP A 180 9.59 -20.77 0.71
N LEU A 181 10.62 -21.52 0.29
CA LEU A 181 10.46 -22.57 -0.72
C LEU A 181 9.41 -23.63 -0.32
N HIS A 182 9.45 -24.11 0.92
CA HIS A 182 8.48 -25.11 1.39
C HIS A 182 7.06 -24.54 1.49
N LEU A 183 6.93 -23.28 1.91
CA LEU A 183 5.66 -22.60 1.99
C LEU A 183 5.05 -22.39 0.60
N LEU A 184 5.85 -21.88 -0.33
CA LEU A 184 5.48 -21.71 -1.74
C LEU A 184 5.10 -23.06 -2.35
N HIS A 185 5.88 -24.11 -2.10
CA HIS A 185 5.59 -25.44 -2.63
C HIS A 185 4.28 -26.00 -2.12
N ARG A 186 3.93 -25.77 -0.84
CA ARG A 186 2.62 -26.14 -0.30
C ARG A 186 1.49 -25.39 -1.01
N TRP A 187 1.63 -24.07 -1.15
CA TRP A 187 0.59 -23.25 -1.78
C TRP A 187 0.40 -23.55 -3.27
N MET A 188 1.48 -23.73 -4.03
CA MET A 188 1.40 -24.06 -5.46
C MET A 188 0.78 -25.44 -5.73
N ASN A 189 0.89 -26.37 -4.79
CA ASN A 189 0.27 -27.69 -4.87
C ASN A 189 -1.14 -27.77 -4.28
N ASP A 190 -1.69 -26.68 -3.70
CA ASP A 190 -3.10 -26.64 -3.34
C ASP A 190 -3.93 -26.73 -4.64
N PRO A 191 -4.83 -27.72 -4.81
CA PRO A 191 -5.62 -27.90 -6.03
C PRO A 191 -6.39 -26.65 -6.46
N ARG A 192 -6.83 -25.83 -5.49
CA ARG A 192 -7.50 -24.57 -5.76
C ARG A 192 -6.56 -23.53 -6.38
N VAL A 193 -5.31 -23.50 -5.96
CA VAL A 193 -4.28 -22.61 -6.51
C VAL A 193 -3.88 -23.09 -7.88
N ASP A 194 -3.58 -24.38 -8.01
CA ASP A 194 -3.13 -24.99 -9.26
C ASP A 194 -4.14 -24.81 -10.40
N ALA A 195 -5.43 -24.84 -10.10
CA ALA A 195 -6.49 -24.55 -11.07
C ALA A 195 -6.35 -23.20 -11.80
N PHE A 196 -5.63 -22.23 -11.24
CA PHE A 196 -5.39 -20.92 -11.86
C PHE A 196 -3.92 -20.64 -12.16
N TRP A 197 -3.00 -21.17 -11.34
CA TRP A 197 -1.57 -20.91 -11.49
C TRP A 197 -0.87 -21.96 -12.36
N ASN A 198 -1.39 -23.19 -12.39
CA ASN A 198 -0.86 -24.32 -13.17
C ASN A 198 0.64 -24.58 -12.92
N GLU A 199 1.05 -24.46 -11.66
CA GLU A 199 2.44 -24.64 -11.24
C GLU A 199 2.67 -25.83 -10.31
N ALA A 200 1.66 -26.66 -10.02
CA ALA A 200 1.86 -27.88 -9.22
C ALA A 200 3.05 -28.73 -9.73
N GLY A 201 3.72 -29.39 -8.78
CA GLY A 201 4.91 -30.16 -9.06
C GLY A 201 5.80 -30.38 -7.84
N ASP A 202 6.97 -30.95 -8.10
CA ASP A 202 7.95 -31.28 -7.06
C ASP A 202 8.65 -30.03 -6.48
N LEU A 203 9.43 -30.25 -5.42
CA LEU A 203 10.15 -29.18 -4.74
C LEU A 203 11.24 -28.56 -5.62
N ASP A 204 11.85 -29.34 -6.52
CA ASP A 204 12.93 -28.88 -7.39
C ASP A 204 12.42 -27.97 -8.51
N LYS A 205 11.21 -28.23 -9.02
CA LYS A 205 10.47 -27.32 -9.91
C LYS A 205 10.27 -25.98 -9.22
N HIS A 206 9.72 -25.96 -8.00
CA HIS A 206 9.49 -24.70 -7.29
C HIS A 206 10.78 -24.00 -6.87
N ARG A 207 11.86 -24.73 -6.59
CA ARG A 207 13.18 -24.14 -6.36
C ARG A 207 13.67 -23.39 -7.59
N ARG A 208 13.60 -24.02 -8.77
CA ARG A 208 13.97 -23.39 -10.05
C ARG A 208 13.07 -22.20 -10.37
N TYR A 209 11.77 -22.34 -10.13
CA TYR A 209 10.78 -21.27 -10.34
C TYR A 209 11.13 -20.02 -9.51
N LEU A 210 11.22 -20.17 -8.18
CA LEU A 210 11.48 -19.03 -7.29
C LEU A 210 12.88 -18.44 -7.53
N ALA A 211 13.90 -19.28 -7.77
CA ALA A 211 15.23 -18.79 -8.12
C ALA A 211 15.24 -17.99 -9.43
N GLY A 212 14.47 -18.42 -10.44
CA GLY A 212 14.31 -17.69 -11.70
C GLY A 212 13.69 -16.30 -11.48
N ILE A 213 12.60 -16.21 -10.73
CA ILE A 213 11.95 -14.94 -10.39
C ILE A 213 12.88 -14.03 -9.57
N LEU A 214 13.64 -14.59 -8.64
CA LEU A 214 14.64 -13.85 -7.86
C LEU A 214 15.82 -13.36 -8.70
N ALA A 215 16.19 -14.05 -9.78
CA ALA A 215 17.22 -13.60 -10.71
C ALA A 215 16.71 -12.54 -11.69
N ASP A 216 15.42 -12.55 -12.04
CA ASP A 216 14.87 -11.72 -13.11
C ASP A 216 14.63 -10.26 -12.68
N PRO A 217 15.37 -9.25 -13.21
CA PRO A 217 15.25 -7.85 -12.80
C PRO A 217 13.86 -7.23 -13.02
N HIS A 218 13.03 -7.80 -13.89
CA HIS A 218 11.71 -7.24 -14.16
C HIS A 218 10.64 -7.65 -13.14
N MET A 219 10.94 -8.63 -12.28
CA MET A 219 10.04 -9.21 -11.28
C MET A 219 10.41 -8.81 -9.86
N LEU A 220 9.46 -8.88 -8.92
CA LEU A 220 9.69 -8.74 -7.49
C LEU A 220 8.74 -9.71 -6.75
N PRO A 221 9.27 -10.85 -6.28
CA PRO A 221 8.48 -11.82 -5.52
C PRO A 221 8.32 -11.36 -4.07
N LEU A 222 7.09 -11.31 -3.57
CA LEU A 222 6.78 -10.92 -2.20
C LEU A 222 5.97 -12.00 -1.47
N ILE A 223 6.20 -12.11 -0.17
CA ILE A 223 5.32 -12.79 0.78
C ILE A 223 4.54 -11.71 1.52
N GLY A 224 3.22 -11.81 1.50
CA GLY A 224 2.34 -11.00 2.33
C GLY A 224 2.15 -11.64 3.70
N CYS A 225 2.17 -10.81 4.75
CA CYS A 225 1.98 -11.24 6.13
C CYS A 225 0.91 -10.40 6.84
N PHE A 226 0.15 -11.02 7.75
CA PHE A 226 -0.64 -10.34 8.78
C PHE A 226 -0.03 -10.64 10.15
N GLY A 227 0.43 -9.62 10.89
CA GLY A 227 1.09 -9.84 12.19
C GLY A 227 2.29 -10.81 12.09
N ASP A 228 3.08 -10.67 11.02
CA ASP A 228 4.20 -11.53 10.62
C ASP A 228 3.85 -12.97 10.15
N GLU A 229 2.59 -13.42 10.28
CA GLU A 229 2.12 -14.70 9.73
C GLU A 229 1.93 -14.61 8.21
N PRO A 230 2.63 -15.43 7.40
CA PRO A 230 2.55 -15.37 5.94
C PRO A 230 1.24 -15.96 5.41
N PHE A 231 0.58 -15.27 4.49
CA PHE A 231 -0.74 -15.67 3.96
C PHE A 231 -0.81 -15.84 2.45
N GLY A 232 0.10 -15.20 1.70
CA GLY A 232 0.04 -15.18 0.25
C GLY A 232 1.37 -14.84 -0.40
N TYR A 233 1.51 -15.25 -1.64
CA TYR A 233 2.66 -14.98 -2.50
C TYR A 233 2.23 -14.09 -3.67
N PHE A 234 3.06 -13.10 -3.97
CA PHE A 234 2.78 -12.04 -4.94
C PHE A 234 3.96 -11.89 -5.88
N GLU A 235 3.67 -11.68 -7.15
CA GLU A 235 4.67 -11.41 -8.17
C GLU A 235 4.39 -10.05 -8.77
N LEU A 236 5.14 -9.04 -8.31
CA LEU A 236 5.06 -7.70 -8.92
C LEU A 236 5.98 -7.65 -10.12
N TYR A 237 5.55 -6.98 -11.18
CA TYR A 237 6.32 -6.91 -12.42
C TYR A 237 6.31 -5.52 -13.03
N TRP A 238 7.36 -5.19 -13.79
CA TRP A 238 7.37 -4.03 -14.68
C TRP A 238 6.66 -4.39 -15.99
N ALA A 239 5.55 -3.71 -16.28
CA ALA A 239 4.66 -4.11 -17.35
C ALA A 239 5.29 -3.95 -18.74
N LYS A 240 6.25 -3.03 -18.92
CA LYS A 240 6.99 -2.82 -20.17
C LYS A 240 7.81 -4.04 -20.60
N GLU A 241 8.41 -4.73 -19.63
CA GLU A 241 9.15 -5.97 -19.86
C GLU A 241 8.25 -7.21 -19.93
N ASN A 242 7.04 -7.14 -19.38
CA ASN A 242 6.19 -8.32 -19.21
C ASN A 242 5.38 -8.67 -20.48
N ARG A 243 4.75 -9.85 -20.52
CA ARG A 243 3.95 -10.35 -21.66
C ARG A 243 2.74 -9.48 -21.99
N ILE A 244 2.26 -8.67 -21.05
CA ILE A 244 1.14 -7.75 -21.26
C ILE A 244 1.50 -6.52 -22.12
N ALA A 245 2.79 -6.17 -22.21
CA ALA A 245 3.26 -4.95 -22.87
C ALA A 245 2.74 -4.75 -24.31
N PRO A 246 2.71 -5.78 -25.19
CA PRO A 246 2.28 -5.59 -26.58
C PRO A 246 0.79 -5.24 -26.74
N PHE A 247 -0.01 -5.40 -25.68
CA PHE A 247 -1.47 -5.25 -25.77
C PHE A 247 -1.95 -3.84 -25.43
N TYR A 248 -1.07 -2.92 -25.03
CA TYR A 248 -1.39 -1.49 -24.82
C TYR A 248 -0.11 -0.64 -24.90
N ASP A 249 -0.24 0.68 -24.85
CA ASP A 249 0.93 1.55 -24.75
C ASP A 249 1.51 1.54 -23.33
N ALA A 250 2.29 0.50 -23.05
CA ALA A 250 2.92 0.28 -21.75
C ALA A 250 3.94 1.37 -21.45
N GLY A 251 3.77 2.01 -20.30
CA GLY A 251 4.65 3.04 -19.79
C GLY A 251 5.90 2.44 -19.17
N ASP A 252 6.96 3.24 -19.12
CA ASP A 252 8.26 2.83 -18.62
C ASP A 252 8.25 2.40 -17.14
N TYR A 253 7.25 2.84 -16.37
CA TYR A 253 7.11 2.54 -14.94
C TYR A 253 5.73 1.96 -14.60
N ASP A 254 4.99 1.48 -15.60
CA ASP A 254 3.75 0.76 -15.31
C ASP A 254 4.09 -0.55 -14.59
N ARG A 255 3.29 -0.85 -13.57
CA ARG A 255 3.47 -2.04 -12.73
C ARG A 255 2.28 -2.97 -12.92
N GLY A 256 2.48 -4.26 -12.71
CA GLY A 256 1.37 -5.20 -12.56
C GLY A 256 1.69 -6.22 -11.49
N TRP A 257 0.72 -7.08 -11.20
CA TRP A 257 0.88 -8.10 -10.18
C TRP A 257 0.16 -9.38 -10.55
N HIS A 258 0.71 -10.50 -10.06
CA HIS A 258 -0.03 -11.73 -9.88
C HIS A 258 -0.05 -12.09 -8.40
N VAL A 259 -1.07 -12.84 -7.97
CA VAL A 259 -1.27 -13.18 -6.56
C VAL A 259 -1.83 -14.58 -6.39
N VAL A 260 -1.31 -15.26 -5.37
CA VAL A 260 -1.95 -16.41 -4.74
C VAL A 260 -2.15 -16.14 -3.25
N VAL A 261 -3.38 -16.36 -2.78
CA VAL A 261 -3.68 -16.45 -1.34
C VAL A 261 -3.70 -17.92 -0.97
N GLY A 262 -2.64 -18.34 -0.28
CA GLY A 262 -2.41 -19.73 0.07
C GLY A 262 -3.15 -20.15 1.34
N GLU A 263 -3.31 -19.24 2.30
CA GLU A 263 -3.95 -19.52 3.58
C GLU A 263 -5.44 -19.14 3.59
N ASP A 264 -6.30 -20.09 3.95
CA ASP A 264 -7.76 -19.87 3.98
C ASP A 264 -8.21 -18.89 5.06
N ALA A 265 -7.48 -18.83 6.19
CA ALA A 265 -7.79 -17.95 7.32
C ALA A 265 -7.78 -16.46 6.95
N PHE A 266 -7.04 -16.09 5.91
CA PHE A 266 -6.86 -14.70 5.44
C PHE A 266 -7.66 -14.40 4.16
N ARG A 267 -8.72 -15.18 3.91
CA ARG A 267 -9.62 -14.98 2.77
C ARG A 267 -10.88 -14.22 3.17
N GLY A 268 -11.56 -13.70 2.16
CA GLY A 268 -12.82 -12.98 2.31
C GLY A 268 -12.67 -11.45 2.34
N ARG A 269 -13.82 -10.78 2.33
CA ARG A 269 -13.91 -9.34 2.05
C ARG A 269 -13.03 -8.48 2.95
N ARG A 270 -13.00 -8.78 4.26
CA ARG A 270 -12.26 -7.98 5.27
C ARG A 270 -10.74 -7.99 5.08
N TYR A 271 -10.19 -9.12 4.61
CA TYR A 271 -8.74 -9.26 4.36
C TYR A 271 -8.38 -8.75 2.97
N ILE A 272 -9.21 -9.01 1.96
CA ILE A 272 -9.00 -8.46 0.61
C ILE A 272 -9.02 -6.93 0.64
N SER A 273 -9.95 -6.32 1.39
CA SER A 273 -9.97 -4.86 1.56
C SER A 273 -8.78 -4.30 2.34
N ALA A 274 -7.98 -5.16 2.99
CA ALA A 274 -6.78 -4.77 3.71
C ALA A 274 -5.52 -4.95 2.84
N TRP A 275 -5.28 -6.14 2.30
CA TRP A 275 -4.03 -6.42 1.58
C TRP A 275 -4.01 -5.84 0.17
N LEU A 276 -5.14 -5.86 -0.58
CA LEU A 276 -5.12 -5.43 -1.98
C LEU A 276 -4.81 -3.94 -2.10
N PRO A 277 -5.50 -3.03 -1.40
CA PRO A 277 -5.14 -1.62 -1.44
C PRO A 277 -3.74 -1.34 -0.90
N SER A 278 -3.28 -2.12 0.09
CA SER A 278 -1.92 -1.97 0.65
C SER A 278 -0.84 -2.40 -0.34
N LEU A 279 -1.10 -3.43 -1.17
CA LEU A 279 -0.20 -3.84 -2.25
C LEU A 279 -0.13 -2.78 -3.35
N MET A 280 -1.29 -2.24 -3.76
CA MET A 280 -1.34 -1.16 -4.76
C MET A 280 -0.62 0.09 -4.25
N HIS A 281 -0.85 0.41 -2.98
CA HIS A 281 -0.18 1.50 -2.31
C HIS A 281 1.35 1.32 -2.33
N TYR A 282 1.84 0.14 -1.95
CA TYR A 282 3.26 -0.19 -2.07
C TYR A 282 3.79 0.03 -3.49
N MET A 283 3.11 -0.50 -4.52
CA MET A 283 3.53 -0.36 -5.92
C MET A 283 3.63 1.11 -6.37
N PHE A 284 2.72 1.98 -5.91
CA PHE A 284 2.78 3.41 -6.18
C PHE A 284 3.89 4.14 -5.41
N LEU A 285 4.23 3.70 -4.19
CA LEU A 285 5.27 4.34 -3.37
C LEU A 285 6.69 3.86 -3.67
N ASP A 286 6.83 2.62 -4.13
CA ASP A 286 8.11 1.97 -4.42
C ASP A 286 8.89 2.75 -5.49
N ASP A 287 8.21 3.23 -6.52
CA ASP A 287 8.73 4.20 -7.49
C ASP A 287 7.65 5.25 -7.81
N CYS A 288 7.91 6.51 -7.48
CA CYS A 288 6.96 7.61 -7.67
C CYS A 288 6.59 7.88 -9.14
N ARG A 289 7.39 7.37 -10.10
CA ARG A 289 7.08 7.45 -11.54
C ARG A 289 6.00 6.47 -11.97
N THR A 290 5.63 5.52 -11.11
CA THR A 290 4.51 4.59 -11.36
C THR A 290 3.19 5.36 -11.36
N GLN A 291 2.59 5.51 -12.54
CA GLN A 291 1.29 6.19 -12.72
C GLN A 291 0.13 5.21 -12.96
N ARG A 292 0.43 3.97 -13.36
CA ARG A 292 -0.59 2.96 -13.70
C ARG A 292 -0.20 1.60 -13.14
N ILE A 293 -1.18 0.93 -12.56
CA ILE A 293 -1.09 -0.48 -12.21
C ILE A 293 -2.03 -1.26 -13.12
N VAL A 294 -1.54 -2.31 -13.77
CA VAL A 294 -2.29 -3.13 -14.73
C VAL A 294 -2.46 -4.56 -14.25
N GLY A 295 -3.48 -5.22 -14.78
CA GLY A 295 -3.72 -6.64 -14.59
C GLY A 295 -4.44 -7.29 -15.76
N GLU A 296 -4.41 -8.61 -15.80
CA GLU A 296 -4.91 -9.42 -16.90
C GLU A 296 -5.78 -10.63 -16.44
N PRO A 297 -6.80 -10.42 -15.59
CA PRO A 297 -7.72 -11.49 -15.23
C PRO A 297 -8.36 -12.14 -16.47
N ALA A 298 -8.75 -13.40 -16.34
CA ALA A 298 -9.47 -14.10 -17.41
C ALA A 298 -10.81 -13.38 -17.68
N ALA A 299 -11.14 -13.16 -18.96
CA ALA A 299 -12.34 -12.44 -19.35
C ALA A 299 -13.64 -13.13 -18.89
N ALA A 300 -13.60 -14.46 -18.77
CA ALA A 300 -14.71 -15.27 -18.26
C ALA A 300 -14.88 -15.16 -16.74
N HIS A 301 -13.88 -14.67 -15.98
CA HIS A 301 -13.93 -14.62 -14.53
C HIS A 301 -14.65 -13.35 -14.03
N SER A 302 -15.97 -13.30 -14.28
CA SER A 302 -16.80 -12.12 -14.01
C SER A 302 -16.77 -11.64 -12.54
N GLN A 303 -16.66 -12.56 -11.58
CA GLN A 303 -16.56 -12.21 -10.16
C GLN A 303 -15.26 -11.48 -9.83
N GLN A 304 -14.11 -11.95 -10.35
CA GLN A 304 -12.82 -11.29 -10.16
C GLN A 304 -12.84 -9.89 -10.78
N LEU A 305 -13.39 -9.76 -11.99
CA LEU A 305 -13.55 -8.47 -12.66
C LEU A 305 -14.42 -7.49 -11.85
N ARG A 306 -15.55 -7.94 -11.29
CA ARG A 306 -16.39 -7.10 -10.42
C ARG A 306 -15.65 -6.68 -9.13
N ASN A 307 -14.84 -7.58 -8.56
CA ASN A 307 -14.05 -7.25 -7.37
C ASN A 307 -12.99 -6.19 -7.67
N LEU A 308 -12.27 -6.32 -8.79
CA LEU A 308 -11.27 -5.34 -9.23
C LEU A 308 -11.92 -3.98 -9.53
N GLU A 309 -13.08 -3.96 -10.16
CA GLU A 309 -13.84 -2.74 -10.41
C GLU A 309 -14.25 -2.03 -9.11
N ARG A 310 -14.71 -2.79 -8.11
CA ARG A 310 -14.98 -2.26 -6.75
C ARG A 310 -13.72 -1.75 -6.04
N SER A 311 -12.55 -2.25 -6.42
CA SER A 311 -11.24 -1.78 -5.95
C SER A 311 -10.67 -0.64 -6.81
N GLY A 312 -11.46 -0.08 -7.73
CA GLY A 312 -11.13 1.10 -8.54
C GLY A 312 -10.49 0.83 -9.90
N PHE A 313 -10.34 -0.44 -10.30
CA PHE A 313 -9.80 -0.77 -11.62
C PHE A 313 -10.83 -0.51 -12.72
N ALA A 314 -10.41 0.14 -13.79
CA ALA A 314 -11.17 0.24 -15.03
C ALA A 314 -10.92 -0.98 -15.92
N LYS A 315 -11.96 -1.48 -16.59
CA LYS A 315 -11.82 -2.43 -17.70
C LYS A 315 -11.49 -1.65 -18.96
N ILE A 316 -10.34 -1.91 -19.55
CA ILE A 316 -9.88 -1.18 -20.74
C ILE A 316 -10.33 -1.87 -22.01
N LYS A 317 -9.98 -3.15 -22.18
CA LYS A 317 -10.39 -3.97 -23.32
C LYS A 317 -10.13 -5.44 -23.07
N ASN A 318 -10.71 -6.29 -23.91
CA ASN A 318 -10.35 -7.71 -23.98
C ASN A 318 -9.27 -7.94 -25.03
N PHE A 319 -8.43 -8.94 -24.80
CA PHE A 319 -7.40 -9.40 -25.74
C PHE A 319 -7.10 -10.88 -25.52
N ASP A 320 -6.36 -11.50 -26.45
CA ASP A 320 -6.06 -12.93 -26.40
C ASP A 320 -4.58 -13.16 -26.12
N PHE A 321 -4.29 -13.91 -25.06
CA PHE A 321 -3.04 -14.63 -24.90
C PHE A 321 -3.15 -16.01 -25.56
N PRO A 322 -2.02 -16.67 -25.88
CA PRO A 322 -2.04 -18.03 -26.44
C PRO A 322 -2.85 -19.04 -25.61
N HIS A 323 -2.92 -18.85 -24.28
CA HIS A 323 -3.54 -19.78 -23.34
C HIS A 323 -4.85 -19.27 -22.72
N LYS A 324 -5.24 -18.00 -22.93
CA LYS A 324 -6.50 -17.45 -22.38
C LYS A 324 -6.96 -16.17 -23.07
N ARG A 325 -8.27 -15.93 -23.09
CA ARG A 325 -8.84 -14.61 -23.32
C ARG A 325 -8.81 -13.79 -22.03
N ALA A 326 -8.12 -12.66 -22.05
CA ALA A 326 -7.89 -11.79 -20.90
C ALA A 326 -8.62 -10.46 -21.03
N THR A 327 -8.87 -9.81 -19.90
CA THR A 327 -9.32 -8.41 -19.84
C THR A 327 -8.19 -7.56 -19.28
N LEU A 328 -7.72 -6.57 -20.03
CA LEU A 328 -6.80 -5.56 -19.49
C LEU A 328 -7.58 -4.69 -18.51
N VAL A 329 -7.16 -4.70 -17.25
CA VAL A 329 -7.64 -3.79 -16.22
C VAL A 329 -6.54 -2.81 -15.84
N MET A 330 -6.93 -1.61 -15.40
CA MET A 330 -5.99 -0.55 -15.06
C MET A 330 -6.49 0.28 -13.87
N LEU A 331 -5.60 0.54 -12.92
CA LEU A 331 -5.79 1.48 -11.83
C LEU A 331 -4.81 2.64 -12.01
N LEU A 332 -5.34 3.86 -12.04
CA LEU A 332 -4.55 5.09 -12.11
C LEU A 332 -4.11 5.50 -10.71
N ARG A 333 -2.90 6.06 -10.62
CA ARG A 333 -2.36 6.68 -9.40
C ARG A 333 -3.32 7.74 -8.87
N GLU A 334 -3.69 8.69 -9.72
CA GLU A 334 -4.63 9.78 -9.42
C GLU A 334 -5.92 9.24 -8.80
N ARG A 335 -6.55 8.25 -9.45
CA ARG A 335 -7.78 7.63 -8.93
C ARG A 335 -7.56 6.95 -7.59
N PHE A 336 -6.48 6.17 -7.44
CA PHE A 336 -6.21 5.47 -6.18
C PHE A 336 -6.15 6.45 -5.01
N PHE A 337 -5.46 7.58 -5.19
CA PHE A 337 -5.27 8.50 -4.10
C PHE A 337 -6.45 9.49 -3.92
N ALA A 338 -6.97 10.07 -5.00
CA ALA A 338 -8.10 11.01 -4.94
C ALA A 338 -9.40 10.35 -4.44
N ASP A 339 -9.70 9.12 -4.87
CA ASP A 339 -10.89 8.38 -4.41
C ASP A 339 -10.66 7.70 -3.03
N ARG A 340 -9.47 7.86 -2.43
CA ARG A 340 -9.09 7.27 -1.13
C ARG A 340 -9.26 5.75 -1.06
N LEU A 341 -8.86 5.04 -2.12
CA LEU A 341 -9.09 3.60 -2.27
C LEU A 341 -8.31 2.71 -1.29
N TRP A 342 -7.47 3.30 -0.43
CA TRP A 342 -6.81 2.64 0.68
C TRP A 342 -7.74 2.38 1.89
N LEU A 343 -8.92 2.99 1.92
CA LEU A 343 -9.97 2.74 2.90
C LEU A 343 -10.97 1.71 2.33
N PRO A 344 -11.62 0.90 3.17
CA PRO A 344 -12.74 0.10 2.72
C PRO A 344 -13.82 1.05 2.19
N ALA A 345 -14.40 0.72 1.03
CA ALA A 345 -15.57 1.45 0.55
C ALA A 345 -16.59 1.54 1.69
N ALA A 346 -17.01 2.78 2.01
CA ALA A 346 -18.11 3.00 2.95
C ALA A 346 -19.24 2.05 2.56
N ALA A 347 -19.88 1.40 3.53
CA ALA A 347 -21.03 0.56 3.24
C ALA A 347 -22.09 1.45 2.58
N GLY A 348 -22.12 1.47 1.25
CA GLY A 348 -23.20 2.08 0.50
C GLY A 348 -24.51 1.45 0.96
N PRO A 349 -25.64 2.16 0.84
CA PRO A 349 -26.92 1.59 1.18
C PRO A 349 -27.04 0.24 0.47
N ALA A 350 -27.36 -0.81 1.24
CA ALA A 350 -27.63 -2.12 0.68
C ALA A 350 -28.71 -1.90 -0.40
N VAL A 351 -28.35 -2.11 -1.66
CA VAL A 351 -29.33 -2.14 -2.73
C VAL A 351 -30.22 -3.32 -2.40
N SER A 352 -31.42 -3.04 -1.90
CA SER A 352 -32.47 -4.03 -1.74
C SER A 352 -32.74 -4.60 -3.13
N SER A 353 -32.32 -5.84 -3.35
CA SER A 353 -32.80 -6.67 -4.45
C SER A 353 -34.28 -6.95 -4.28
#